data_AF-A0AAD1N1X0-F1
#
_entry.id   AF-A0AAD1N1X0-F1
#
_cell.length_a   1.000
_cell.length_b   1.000
_cell.length_c   1.000
_cell.angle_alpha   90.00
_cell.angle_beta   90.00
_cell.angle_gamma   90.00
#
_symmetry.space_group_name_H-M   'P 1'
#
loop_
_entity.id
_entity.type
_entity.pdbx_description
1 polymer ?
#
loop_
_entity_poly.entity_id
_entity_poly.type
_entity_poly.pdbx_seq_one_letter_code
_entity_poly.pdbx_strand_id
1 'polypeptide(L)'
;MTTVKQCLHCTVPTCDSDVCAFCATYVPPESPSQRLDVAANRVDLLRHDINDVLRDLPETAPLFAVADVVTALGHLRRAAVALDRANDVLEGDEAVKR
;
A
#
# COMPACT_ATOMS: atom_id res chain seq x y z
N MET A 1 24.97 -11.62 -38.39
CA MET A 1 25.49 -10.44 -37.67
C MET A 1 24.47 -10.13 -36.60
N THR A 2 24.76 -10.43 -35.33
CA THR A 2 23.89 -10.06 -34.20
C THR A 2 24.05 -8.57 -33.95
N THR A 3 22.95 -7.83 -33.94
CA THR A 3 22.99 -6.38 -33.70
C THR A 3 23.01 -6.16 -32.20
N VAL A 4 24.12 -5.64 -31.69
CA VAL A 4 24.26 -5.31 -30.26
C VAL A 4 23.54 -3.98 -30.01
N LYS A 5 22.44 -4.03 -29.24
CA LYS A 5 21.70 -2.85 -28.76
C LYS A 5 22.06 -2.57 -27.30
N GLN A 6 21.65 -1.43 -26.76
CA GLN A 6 21.74 -1.12 -25.33
C GLN A 6 20.37 -1.27 -24.69
N CYS A 7 20.32 -1.85 -23.48
CA CYS A 7 19.12 -1.92 -22.67
C CYS A 7 18.62 -0.51 -22.35
N LEU A 8 17.31 -0.28 -22.51
CA LEU A 8 16.66 1.01 -22.23
C LEU A 8 16.79 1.48 -20.77
N HIS A 9 17.05 0.57 -19.83
CA HIS A 9 17.00 0.86 -18.38
C HIS A 9 18.34 0.89 -17.67
N CYS A 10 19.32 0.07 -18.10
CA CYS A 10 20.56 -0.12 -17.35
C CYS A 10 21.82 -0.12 -18.21
N THR A 11 21.70 0.36 -19.46
CA THR A 11 22.79 0.51 -20.46
C THR A 11 23.58 -0.76 -20.81
N VAL A 12 23.24 -1.91 -20.23
CA VAL A 12 23.84 -3.22 -20.54
C VAL A 12 23.56 -3.62 -22.00
N PRO A 13 24.54 -4.16 -22.73
CA PRO A 13 24.34 -4.66 -24.08
C PRO A 13 23.29 -5.78 -24.15
N THR A 14 22.41 -5.73 -25.15
CA THR A 14 21.38 -6.73 -25.43
C THR A 14 21.57 -7.34 -26.82
N CYS A 15 21.27 -8.62 -26.94
CA CYS A 15 21.25 -9.33 -28.23
C CYS A 15 19.80 -9.35 -28.73
N ASP A 16 19.47 -8.44 -29.63
CA ASP A 16 18.18 -8.35 -30.33
C ASP A 16 16.92 -8.07 -29.45
N SER A 17 17.08 -7.76 -28.16
CA SER A 17 16.00 -7.30 -27.27
C SER A 17 16.18 -5.84 -26.83
N ASP A 18 15.09 -5.14 -26.51
CA ASP A 18 15.16 -3.75 -26.01
C ASP A 18 15.45 -3.67 -24.50
N VAL A 19 15.26 -4.78 -23.78
CA VAL A 19 15.47 -4.91 -22.33
C VAL A 19 16.32 -6.14 -22.06
N CYS A 20 17.30 -6.02 -21.15
CA CYS A 20 18.14 -7.14 -20.73
C CYS A 20 17.40 -8.10 -19.78
N ALA A 21 17.90 -9.33 -19.63
CA ALA A 21 17.27 -10.34 -18.77
C ALA A 21 17.05 -9.87 -17.32
N PHE A 22 17.98 -9.08 -16.77
CA PHE A 22 17.83 -8.52 -15.42
C PHE A 22 16.69 -7.50 -15.34
N CYS A 23 16.67 -6.50 -16.22
CA CYS A 23 15.65 -5.46 -16.20
C CYS A 23 14.25 -6.00 -16.56
N ALA A 24 14.18 -7.08 -17.35
CA ALA A 24 12.91 -7.74 -17.67
C ALA A 24 12.23 -8.37 -16.44
N THR A 25 13.00 -8.70 -15.39
CA THR A 25 12.49 -9.33 -14.16
C THR A 25 12.71 -8.46 -12.92
N TYR A 26 13.23 -7.24 -13.07
CA TYR A 26 13.54 -6.38 -11.95
C TYR A 26 12.25 -5.83 -11.34
N VAL A 27 12.01 -6.17 -10.08
CA VAL A 27 10.97 -5.57 -9.25
C VAL A 27 11.68 -4.61 -8.29
N PRO A 28 11.49 -3.29 -8.41
CA PRO A 28 12.08 -2.35 -7.46
C PRO A 28 11.54 -2.65 -6.05
N PRO A 29 12.38 -2.53 -5.00
CA PRO A 29 11.89 -2.67 -3.64
C PRO A 29 10.85 -1.59 -3.34
N GLU A 30 9.75 -1.97 -2.70
CA GLU A 30 8.73 -1.02 -2.25
C GLU A 30 9.34 0.01 -1.29
N SER A 31 9.04 1.29 -1.52
CA SER A 31 9.44 2.34 -0.59
C SER A 31 8.65 2.24 0.72
N PRO A 32 9.19 2.77 1.83
CA PRO A 32 8.43 2.87 3.07
C PRO A 32 7.10 3.64 2.92
N SER A 33 7.06 4.69 2.10
CA SER A 33 5.86 5.46 1.75
C SER A 33 4.79 4.57 1.10
N GLN A 34 5.14 3.83 0.05
CA GLN A 34 4.25 2.87 -0.62
C GLN A 34 3.68 1.83 0.34
N ARG A 35 4.50 1.34 1.30
CA ARG A 35 4.05 0.36 2.29
C ARG A 35 3.05 0.94 3.28
N LEU A 36 3.18 2.22 3.64
CA LEU A 36 2.23 2.90 4.53
C LEU A 36 0.92 3.22 3.81
N ASP A 37 0.97 3.65 2.56
CA ASP A 37 -0.23 3.85 1.73
C ASP A 37 -1.06 2.57 1.62
N VAL A 38 -0.40 1.45 1.29
CA VAL A 38 -1.04 0.12 1.24
C VAL A 38 -1.63 -0.25 2.60
N ALA A 39 -0.96 0.06 3.70
CA ALA A 39 -1.45 -0.22 5.05
C ALA A 39 -2.69 0.62 5.39
N ALA A 40 -2.70 1.91 5.07
CA ALA A 40 -3.85 2.81 5.29
C ALA A 40 -5.08 2.32 4.51
N ASN A 41 -4.90 1.97 3.24
CA ASN A 41 -5.98 1.42 2.41
C ASN A 41 -6.55 0.11 3.00
N ARG A 42 -5.70 -0.80 3.49
CA ARG A 42 -6.16 -2.03 4.16
C ARG A 42 -6.97 -1.75 5.42
N VAL A 43 -6.60 -0.74 6.20
CA VAL A 43 -7.36 -0.32 7.39
C VAL A 43 -8.74 0.19 6.99
N ASP A 44 -8.85 0.95 5.91
CA ASP A 44 -10.13 1.46 5.45
C ASP A 44 -11.05 0.38 4.88
N LEU A 45 -10.51 -0.60 4.15
CA LEU A 45 -11.25 -1.78 3.72
C LEU A 45 -11.79 -2.56 4.93
N LEU A 46 -10.93 -2.84 5.91
CA LEU A 46 -11.34 -3.54 7.13
C LEU A 46 -12.42 -2.77 7.91
N ARG A 47 -12.32 -1.44 7.96
CA ARG A 47 -13.36 -0.60 8.57
C ARG A 47 -14.69 -0.71 7.84
N HIS A 48 -14.68 -0.79 6.51
CA HIS A 48 -15.89 -0.99 5.73
C HIS A 48 -16.52 -2.35 6.09
N ASP A 49 -15.75 -3.42 6.05
CA ASP A 49 -16.23 -4.77 6.34
C ASP A 49 -16.84 -4.86 7.75
N ILE A 50 -16.17 -4.28 8.75
CA ILE A 50 -16.67 -4.26 10.13
C ILE A 50 -17.94 -3.39 10.28
N ASN A 51 -18.07 -2.29 9.52
CA ASN A 51 -19.30 -1.50 9.53
C ASN A 51 -20.49 -2.28 8.99
N ASP A 52 -20.28 -3.11 7.96
CA ASP A 52 -21.35 -3.97 7.44
C ASP A 52 -21.74 -5.03 8.47
N VAL A 53 -20.76 -5.67 9.12
CA VAL A 53 -21.03 -6.58 10.25
C VAL A 53 -21.82 -5.90 11.36
N LEU A 54 -21.47 -4.66 11.74
CA LEU A 54 -22.16 -3.89 12.77
C LEU A 54 -23.64 -3.63 12.40
N ARG A 55 -23.94 -3.41 11.12
CA ARG A 55 -25.31 -3.21 10.62
C ARG A 55 -26.14 -4.49 10.61
N ASP A 56 -25.48 -5.63 10.42
CA ASP A 56 -26.10 -6.94 10.35
C ASP A 56 -26.25 -7.62 11.72
N LEU A 57 -25.81 -6.98 12.81
CA LEU A 57 -25.97 -7.52 14.15
C LEU A 57 -27.46 -7.66 14.54
N PRO A 58 -27.85 -8.76 15.20
CA PRO A 58 -29.21 -8.94 15.67
C PRO A 58 -29.53 -7.94 16.79
N GLU A 59 -30.81 -7.60 16.94
CA GLU A 59 -31.28 -6.72 18.04
C GLU A 59 -30.98 -7.30 19.44
N THR A 60 -30.75 -8.60 19.53
CA THR A 60 -30.37 -9.30 20.76
C THR A 60 -28.85 -9.29 21.03
N ALA A 61 -28.06 -8.58 20.23
CA ALA A 61 -26.61 -8.51 20.43
C ALA A 61 -26.27 -7.89 21.79
N PRO A 62 -25.31 -8.47 22.55
CA PRO A 62 -24.89 -7.90 23.83
C PRO A 62 -24.37 -6.47 23.66
N LEU A 63 -24.91 -5.52 24.43
CA LEU A 63 -24.58 -4.09 24.31
C LEU A 63 -23.07 -3.81 24.36
N PHE A 64 -22.34 -4.48 25.25
CA PHE A 64 -20.89 -4.30 25.36
C PHE A 64 -20.12 -4.84 24.16
N ALA A 65 -20.58 -5.92 23.53
CA ALA A 65 -19.96 -6.40 22.29
C ALA A 65 -20.14 -5.39 21.15
N VAL A 66 -21.32 -4.77 21.05
CA VAL A 66 -21.57 -3.68 20.08
C VAL A 66 -20.67 -2.48 20.38
N ALA A 67 -20.54 -2.09 21.65
CA ALA A 67 -19.68 -0.98 22.07
C ALA A 67 -18.19 -1.25 21.76
N ASP A 68 -17.72 -2.47 21.94
CA ASP A 68 -16.36 -2.89 21.61
C ASP A 68 -16.09 -2.79 20.11
N VAL A 69 -17.04 -3.22 19.27
CA VAL A 69 -16.94 -3.11 17.80
C VAL A 69 -16.89 -1.65 17.37
N VAL A 70 -17.78 -0.80 17.89
CA VAL A 70 -17.77 0.65 17.60
C VAL A 70 -16.47 1.30 18.06
N THR A 71 -15.93 0.88 19.19
CA THR A 71 -14.64 1.36 19.72
C THR A 71 -13.49 0.96 18.80
N ALA A 72 -13.45 -0.31 18.36
CA ALA A 72 -12.47 -0.80 17.40
C ALA A 72 -12.52 -0.03 16.08
N LEU A 73 -13.72 0.22 15.53
CA LEU A 73 -13.91 1.06 14.34
C LEU A 73 -13.34 2.48 14.53
N GLY A 74 -13.54 3.07 15.70
CA GLY A 74 -12.97 4.37 16.07
C GLY A 74 -11.44 4.37 16.09
N HIS A 75 -10.83 3.33 16.64
CA HIS A 75 -9.37 3.17 16.65
C HIS A 75 -8.80 2.97 15.24
N LEU A 76 -9.43 2.14 14.41
CA LEU A 76 -9.02 1.94 13.03
C LEU A 76 -9.10 3.24 12.22
N ARG A 77 -10.14 4.06 12.43
CA ARG A 77 -10.23 5.38 11.76
C ARG A 77 -9.05 6.28 12.13
N ARG A 78 -8.69 6.32 13.41
CA ARG A 78 -7.54 7.12 13.88
C ARG A 78 -6.22 6.57 13.35
N ALA A 79 -6.11 5.24 13.22
CA ALA A 79 -4.95 4.58 12.65
C ALA A 79 -4.77 4.97 11.18
N ALA A 80 -5.81 4.89 10.34
CA ALA A 80 -5.74 5.29 8.92
C ALA A 80 -5.22 6.73 8.77
N VAL A 81 -5.82 7.70 9.47
CA VAL A 81 -5.38 9.11 9.41
C VAL A 81 -3.93 9.31 9.87
N ALA A 82 -3.48 8.55 10.88
CA ALA A 82 -2.10 8.63 11.35
C ALA A 82 -1.12 8.03 10.34
N LEU A 83 -1.50 6.95 9.65
CA LEU A 83 -0.71 6.34 8.58
C LEU A 83 -0.60 7.27 7.37
N ASP A 84 -1.71 7.88 6.93
CA ASP A 84 -1.71 8.84 5.82
C ASP A 84 -0.79 10.02 6.11
N ARG A 85 -0.91 10.61 7.30
CA ARG A 85 -0.04 11.72 7.71
C ARG A 85 1.43 11.31 7.75
N ALA A 86 1.74 10.10 8.20
CA ALA A 86 3.11 9.59 8.18
C ALA A 86 3.60 9.37 6.74
N ASN A 87 2.73 8.89 5.85
CA ASN A 87 3.03 8.74 4.43
C ASN A 87 3.35 10.09 3.78
N ASP A 88 2.51 11.12 4.00
CA ASP A 88 2.71 12.47 3.47
C ASP A 88 4.10 13.04 3.83
N VAL A 89 4.56 12.79 5.05
CA VAL A 89 5.89 13.23 5.51
C VAL A 89 7.01 12.49 4.78
N LEU A 90 6.88 11.18 4.59
CA LEU A 90 7.89 10.38 3.89
C LEU A 90 7.95 10.69 2.40
N GLU A 91 6.81 10.86 1.74
CA GLU A 91 6.74 11.27 0.34
C GLU A 91 7.37 12.65 0.13
N GLY A 92 7.12 13.58 1.06
CA GLY A 92 7.79 14.89 1.07
C GLY A 92 9.30 14.79 1.18
N ASP A 93 9.81 13.96 2.10
CA ASP A 93 11.25 13.72 2.27
C ASP A 93 11.89 13.04 1.04
N GLU A 94 11.18 12.11 0.39
CA GLU A 94 11.62 11.45 -0.84
C GLU A 94 11.67 12.43 -2.02
N ALA A 95 10.69 13.34 -2.14
CA ALA A 95 10.66 14.37 -3.17
C ALA A 95 11.81 15.38 -3.02
N VAL A 96 12.21 15.73 -1.80
CA VAL A 96 13.34 16.65 -1.54
C VAL A 96 14.70 16.01 -1.87
N LYS A 97 14.82 14.68 -1.78
CA LYS A 97 16.07 13.95 -2.04
C LYS A 97 16.33 13.66 -3.52
N ARG A 98 15.37 13.93 -4.40
CA ARG A 98 15.42 13.60 -5.83
C ARG A 98 15.72 14.82 -6.69
#